data_AF-A0A2E2C7N4-F1
#
_entry.id   AF-A0A2E2C7N4-F1
#
_cell.length_a   1.000
_cell.length_b   1.000
_cell.length_c   1.000
_cell.angle_alpha   90.00
_cell.angle_beta   90.00
_cell.angle_gamma   90.00
#
_symmetry.space_group_name_H-M   'P 1'
#
loop_
_entity.id
_entity.type
_entity.pdbx_description
1 polymer ?
#
loop_
_entity_poly.entity_id
_entity_poly.type
_entity_poly.pdbx_seq_one_letter_code
_entity_poly.pdbx_strand_id
1 'polypeptide(L)'
;MENESVEPKNRKRKRFAVLLVSCFILVFFLGCAGIFFPSQFLFYMFLGWLMFLKRVIPQVIVPASGLVTAVVVVAIMALLIQLLGRFVLRRLQQQHTIPVPNQWKVRWTFSLIVFLVISFTGGFAVVGIAHQGLWLFTAPEGVIGKSSGPREASFRISSLNRLRNIGLAVVNYSSGDEDPLPTGIYNSTGQPLHSWQTQILPFMDQVELYKKIDLAEPWNSEKNAPHFKIHIPGFTIYSRDGLELNSQGYGVSNYSLNSRVFYPASRWNYDQIPDGIASTIMAGEIVSRLPAWGDPANLRDPALGINRHPQGFGGPWKRREGANMLFMDGSGRFINENIDPGVLEALSTPDGGETVGEY
;
A
#
# COMPACT_ATOMS: atom_id res chain seq x y z
N MET A 1 68.44 2.91 30.72
CA MET A 1 68.33 2.77 29.26
C MET A 1 67.22 1.78 29.00
N GLU A 2 66.01 2.26 28.78
CA GLU A 2 64.82 1.44 28.55
C GLU A 2 64.54 1.44 27.05
N ASN A 3 64.50 0.24 26.48
CA ASN A 3 64.59 -0.02 25.05
C ASN A 3 63.17 0.00 24.46
N GLU A 4 62.73 1.14 23.92
CA GLU A 4 61.46 1.22 23.18
C GLU A 4 61.55 0.36 21.91
N SER A 5 60.89 -0.80 21.95
CA SER A 5 60.76 -1.71 20.81
C SER A 5 59.93 -1.05 19.71
N VAL A 6 60.59 -0.59 18.65
CA VAL A 6 59.94 -0.12 17.42
C VAL A 6 59.32 -1.33 16.70
N GLU A 7 58.01 -1.51 16.89
CA GLU A 7 57.24 -2.56 16.20
C GLU A 7 57.30 -2.33 14.67
N PRO A 8 57.78 -3.30 13.86
CA PRO A 8 58.08 -3.04 12.45
C PRO A 8 56.81 -2.78 11.65
N LYS A 9 56.71 -1.56 11.08
CA LYS A 9 55.62 -1.02 10.23
C LYS A 9 55.08 -2.01 9.19
N ASN A 10 55.91 -2.94 8.74
CA ASN A 10 55.58 -4.00 7.78
C ASN A 10 54.60 -5.07 8.33
N ARG A 11 54.64 -5.37 9.62
CA ARG A 11 53.76 -6.39 10.23
C ARG A 11 52.32 -5.88 10.36
N LYS A 12 52.13 -4.60 10.68
CA LYS A 12 50.81 -3.93 10.68
C LYS A 12 50.19 -3.89 9.29
N ARG A 13 50.98 -3.57 8.26
CA ARG A 13 50.52 -3.52 6.86
C ARG A 13 50.11 -4.90 6.34
N LYS A 14 50.86 -5.96 6.67
CA LYS A 14 50.49 -7.35 6.33
C LYS A 14 49.23 -7.81 7.04
N ARG A 15 49.07 -7.52 8.35
CA ARG A 15 47.84 -7.85 9.09
C ARG A 15 46.61 -7.14 8.51
N PHE A 16 46.75 -5.87 8.14
CA PHE A 16 45.68 -5.12 7.51
C PHE A 16 45.27 -5.68 6.14
N ALA A 17 46.25 -6.06 5.31
CA ALA A 17 45.99 -6.71 4.03
C ALA A 17 45.27 -8.05 4.19
N VAL A 18 45.67 -8.88 5.15
CA VAL A 18 45.01 -10.16 5.45
C VAL A 18 43.57 -9.96 5.92
N LEU A 19 43.31 -8.97 6.75
CA LEU A 19 41.96 -8.63 7.21
C LEU A 19 41.06 -8.18 6.05
N LEU A 20 41.57 -7.34 5.15
CA LEU A 20 40.85 -6.88 3.96
C LEU A 20 40.47 -8.05 3.04
N VAL A 21 41.43 -8.93 2.74
CA VAL A 21 41.19 -10.10 1.89
C VAL A 21 40.18 -11.04 2.54
N SER A 22 40.29 -11.28 3.85
CA SER A 22 39.34 -12.12 4.60
C SER A 22 37.93 -11.54 4.61
N CYS A 23 37.80 -10.21 4.75
CA CYS A 23 36.53 -9.51 4.68
C CYS A 23 35.89 -9.61 3.28
N PHE A 24 36.69 -9.47 2.23
CA PHE A 24 36.21 -9.61 0.85
C PHE A 24 35.71 -11.03 0.55
N ILE A 25 36.45 -12.04 1.00
CA ILE A 25 36.06 -13.45 0.90
C ILE A 25 34.74 -13.70 1.65
N LEU A 26 34.60 -13.17 2.87
CA LEU A 26 33.37 -13.30 3.66
C LEU A 26 32.16 -12.68 2.94
N VAL A 27 32.31 -11.46 2.39
CA VAL A 27 31.24 -10.79 1.63
C VAL A 27 30.85 -11.60 0.38
N PHE A 28 31.82 -12.18 -0.32
CA PHE A 28 31.57 -13.03 -1.48
C PHE A 28 30.76 -14.28 -1.13
N PHE A 29 31.16 -15.01 -0.09
CA PHE A 29 30.42 -16.19 0.36
C PHE A 29 29.02 -15.86 0.89
N LEU A 30 28.86 -14.74 1.60
CA LEU A 30 27.54 -14.26 2.02
C LEU A 30 26.64 -13.93 0.83
N GLY A 31 27.19 -13.34 -0.23
CA GLY A 31 26.48 -13.10 -1.49
C GLY A 31 26.03 -14.39 -2.18
N CYS A 32 26.92 -15.40 -2.25
CA CYS A 32 26.57 -16.72 -2.80
C CYS A 32 25.49 -17.44 -1.98
N ALA A 33 25.41 -17.18 -0.67
CA ALA A 33 24.38 -17.71 0.22
C ALA A 33 23.07 -16.90 0.19
N GLY A 34 22.96 -15.86 -0.65
CA GLY A 34 21.78 -14.99 -0.74
C GLY A 34 21.63 -13.98 0.42
N ILE A 35 22.66 -13.83 1.26
CA ILE A 35 22.66 -12.96 2.44
C ILE A 35 23.34 -11.62 2.07
N PHE A 36 22.56 -10.72 1.48
CA PHE A 36 23.07 -9.41 1.04
C PHE A 36 23.01 -8.31 2.10
N PHE A 37 22.29 -8.53 3.20
CA PHE A 37 21.97 -7.49 4.18
C PHE A 37 23.20 -6.74 4.74
N PRO A 38 24.30 -7.39 5.18
CA PRO A 38 25.43 -6.67 5.78
C PRO A 38 26.21 -5.80 4.78
N SER A 39 26.45 -6.31 3.56
CA SER A 39 27.16 -5.58 2.52
C SER A 39 26.31 -4.45 1.95
N GLN A 40 25.01 -4.68 1.79
CA GLN A 40 24.04 -3.69 1.37
C GLN A 40 23.89 -2.57 2.41
N PHE A 41 23.86 -2.90 3.70
CA PHE A 41 23.83 -1.92 4.78
C PHE A 41 25.05 -1.00 4.76
N LEU A 42 26.26 -1.58 4.69
CA LEU A 42 27.50 -0.80 4.61
C LEU A 42 27.54 0.06 3.34
N PHE A 43 27.11 -0.49 2.20
CA PHE A 43 27.02 0.25 0.95
C PHE A 43 26.10 1.47 1.09
N TYR A 44 24.89 1.31 1.63
CA TYR A 44 23.97 2.42 1.80
C TYR A 44 24.45 3.44 2.83
N MET A 45 25.14 3.01 3.88
CA MET A 45 25.72 3.92 4.88
C MET A 45 26.79 4.85 4.28
N PHE A 46 27.69 4.32 3.43
CA PHE A 46 28.79 5.10 2.86
C PHE A 46 28.44 5.79 1.54
N LEU A 47 27.68 5.13 0.67
CA LEU A 47 27.41 5.55 -0.71
C LEU A 47 25.92 5.78 -1.00
N GLY A 48 25.02 5.43 -0.08
CA GLY A 48 23.58 5.56 -0.31
C GLY A 48 23.12 7.00 -0.54
N TRP A 49 23.80 7.98 0.06
CA TRP A 49 23.51 9.40 -0.14
C TRP A 49 23.74 9.86 -1.58
N LEU A 50 24.67 9.26 -2.33
CA LEU A 50 24.88 9.57 -3.75
C LEU A 50 23.69 9.12 -4.61
N MET A 51 23.17 7.92 -4.34
CA MET A 51 21.98 7.39 -5.02
C MET A 51 20.74 8.21 -4.66
N PHE A 52 20.64 8.64 -3.40
CA PHE A 52 19.60 9.56 -2.97
C PHE A 52 19.66 10.88 -3.76
N LEU A 53 20.84 11.52 -3.86
CA LEU A 53 21.01 12.73 -4.65
C LEU A 53 20.66 12.51 -6.13
N LYS A 54 21.12 11.41 -6.73
CA LYS A 54 20.79 11.05 -8.12
C LYS A 54 19.27 10.96 -8.36
N ARG A 55 18.52 10.45 -7.38
CA ARG A 55 17.06 10.32 -7.47
C ARG A 55 16.34 11.64 -7.22
N VAL A 56 16.82 12.42 -6.26
CA VAL A 56 16.11 13.62 -5.78
C VAL A 56 16.42 14.85 -6.62
N ILE A 57 17.68 15.06 -7.03
CA ILE A 57 18.07 16.25 -7.81
C ILE A 57 17.19 16.48 -9.04
N PRO A 58 16.86 15.45 -9.86
CA PRO A 58 15.97 15.65 -11.02
C PRO A 58 14.53 16.03 -10.67
N GLN A 59 14.09 15.78 -9.44
CA GLN A 59 12.74 16.08 -8.95
C GLN A 59 12.64 17.46 -8.29
N VAL A 60 13.78 18.10 -7.99
CA VAL A 60 13.80 19.44 -7.37
C VAL A 60 13.51 20.48 -8.44
N ILE A 61 12.31 21.02 -8.42
CA ILE A 61 11.93 22.18 -9.22
C ILE A 61 12.23 23.42 -8.38
N VAL A 62 13.23 24.21 -8.78
CA VAL A 62 13.58 25.46 -8.10
C VAL A 62 12.75 26.60 -8.71
N PRO A 63 11.79 27.19 -7.97
CA PRO A 63 11.03 28.32 -8.48
C PRO A 63 11.93 29.55 -8.61
N ALA A 64 11.81 30.28 -9.72
CA ALA A 64 12.60 31.49 -9.97
C ALA A 64 12.40 32.55 -8.87
N SER A 65 11.17 32.69 -8.35
CA SER A 65 10.85 33.59 -7.25
C SER A 65 11.58 33.23 -5.96
N GLY A 66 11.72 31.93 -5.66
CA GLY A 66 12.46 31.44 -4.50
C GLY A 66 13.96 31.76 -4.61
N LEU A 67 14.53 31.59 -5.80
CA LEU A 67 15.93 31.90 -6.06
C LEU A 67 16.22 33.40 -5.90
N VAL A 68 15.37 34.26 -6.47
CA VAL A 68 15.49 35.72 -6.35
C VAL A 68 15.41 36.14 -4.88
N THR A 69 14.46 35.61 -4.12
CA THR A 69 14.30 35.90 -2.69
C THR A 69 15.56 35.50 -1.91
N ALA A 70 16.12 34.31 -2.18
CA ALA A 70 17.33 33.85 -1.51
C ALA A 70 18.53 34.77 -1.77
N VAL A 71 18.73 35.20 -3.02
CA VAL A 71 19.82 36.12 -3.39
C VAL A 71 19.65 37.48 -2.69
N VAL A 72 18.43 38.02 -2.67
CA VAL A 72 18.12 39.29 -2.00
C VAL A 72 18.40 39.20 -0.50
N VAL A 73 17.96 38.12 0.17
CA VAL A 73 18.20 37.91 1.60
C VAL A 73 19.69 37.81 1.90
N VAL A 74 20.46 37.07 1.11
CA VAL A 74 21.92 36.96 1.28
C VAL A 74 22.60 38.31 1.08
N ALA A 75 22.17 39.11 0.10
CA ALA A 75 22.70 40.44 -0.14
C ALA A 75 22.41 41.41 1.01
N ILE A 76 21.18 41.41 1.54
CA ILE A 76 20.80 42.20 2.71
C ILE A 76 21.63 41.77 3.93
N MET A 77 21.75 40.48 4.18
CA MET A 77 22.54 39.94 5.29
C MET A 77 24.01 40.33 5.17
N ALA A 78 24.59 40.29 3.96
CA ALA A 78 25.95 40.74 3.70
C ALA A 78 26.13 42.22 4.03
N LEU A 79 25.19 43.06 3.61
CA LEU A 79 25.21 44.48 3.90
C LEU A 79 25.10 44.76 5.40
N LEU A 80 24.20 44.08 6.10
CA LEU A 80 24.03 44.22 7.55
C LEU A 80 25.29 43.79 8.31
N ILE A 81 25.87 42.64 8.00
CA ILE A 81 27.12 42.16 8.63
C ILE A 81 28.27 43.13 8.33
N GLN A 82 28.37 43.64 7.11
CA GLN A 82 29.40 44.60 6.71
C GLN A 82 29.27 45.94 7.46
N LEU A 83 28.06 46.46 7.61
CA LEU A 83 27.79 47.70 8.34
C LEU A 83 28.01 47.52 9.84
N LEU A 84 27.48 46.44 10.42
CA LEU A 84 27.63 46.13 11.84
C LEU A 84 29.10 45.91 12.21
N GLY A 85 29.83 45.12 11.40
CA GLY A 85 31.25 44.88 11.62
C GLY A 85 32.08 46.17 11.60
N ARG A 86 31.78 47.10 10.68
CA ARG A 86 32.40 48.44 10.67
C ARG A 86 32.04 49.27 11.90
N PHE A 87 30.78 49.23 12.32
CA PHE A 87 30.30 49.96 13.50
C PHE A 87 30.97 49.47 14.79
N VAL A 88 31.01 48.14 15.00
CA VAL A 88 31.64 47.51 16.16
C VAL A 88 33.14 47.80 16.19
N LEU A 89 33.84 47.70 15.06
CA LEU A 89 35.27 47.99 15.01
C LEU A 89 35.59 49.44 15.36
N ARG A 90 34.77 50.40 14.89
CA ARG A 90 34.90 51.82 15.25
C ARG A 90 34.68 52.06 16.74
N ARG A 91 33.68 51.41 17.34
CA ARG A 91 33.42 51.50 18.79
C ARG A 91 34.57 50.92 19.62
N LEU A 92 35.11 49.78 19.23
CA LEU A 92 36.25 49.16 19.90
C LEU A 92 37.52 50.01 19.76
N GLN A 93 37.75 50.63 18.60
CA GLN A 93 38.84 51.59 18.41
C GLN A 93 38.74 52.77 19.36
N GLN A 94 37.54 53.30 19.63
CA GLN A 94 37.33 54.42 20.56
C GLN A 94 37.63 54.07 22.02
N GLN A 95 37.53 52.79 22.41
CA GLN A 95 37.75 52.39 23.81
C GLN A 95 39.23 52.15 24.16
N HIS A 96 40.14 52.10 23.19
CA HIS A 96 41.61 51.96 23.37
C HIS A 96 42.06 50.78 24.27
N THR A 97 41.19 49.81 24.54
CA THR A 97 41.47 48.71 25.47
C THR A 97 42.22 47.54 24.84
N ILE A 98 42.12 47.35 23.51
CA ILE A 98 42.68 46.19 22.79
C ILE A 98 43.18 46.63 21.40
N PRO A 99 44.34 46.13 20.90
CA PRO A 99 44.77 46.37 19.53
C PRO A 99 43.80 45.70 18.54
N VAL A 100 43.00 46.53 17.86
CA VAL A 100 42.04 46.10 16.83
C VAL A 100 42.47 46.59 15.44
N PRO A 101 42.18 45.85 14.36
CA PRO A 101 42.53 46.25 13.00
C PRO A 101 41.85 47.56 12.57
N ASN A 102 42.45 48.26 11.60
CA ASN A 102 41.98 49.59 11.17
C ASN A 102 40.64 49.55 10.41
N GLN A 103 40.35 48.46 9.69
CA GLN A 103 39.14 48.36 8.87
C GLN A 103 38.57 46.93 8.83
N TRP A 104 37.25 46.84 8.75
CA TRP A 104 36.53 45.59 8.55
C TRP A 104 36.69 45.12 7.09
N LYS A 105 37.25 43.92 6.90
CA LYS A 105 37.55 43.37 5.57
C LYS A 105 36.34 42.61 5.02
N VAL A 106 36.06 42.77 3.72
CA VAL A 106 34.94 42.09 3.03
C VAL A 106 35.02 40.55 3.15
N ARG A 107 36.23 39.99 3.15
CA ARG A 107 36.44 38.54 3.35
C ARG A 107 35.86 38.01 4.66
N TRP A 108 35.80 38.82 5.72
CA TRP A 108 35.22 38.41 7.01
C TRP A 108 33.71 38.33 6.94
N THR A 109 33.08 39.29 6.26
CA THR A 109 31.65 39.25 5.95
C THR A 109 31.31 37.99 5.14
N PHE A 110 32.10 37.71 4.09
CA PHE A 110 31.92 36.50 3.29
C PHE A 110 32.07 35.22 4.14
N SER A 111 33.13 35.11 4.95
CA SER A 111 33.32 33.96 5.85
C SER A 111 32.17 33.79 6.83
N LEU A 112 31.64 34.88 7.40
CA LEU A 112 30.50 34.83 8.32
C LEU A 112 29.21 34.40 7.63
N ILE A 113 28.94 34.88 6.41
CA ILE A 113 27.77 34.44 5.63
C ILE A 113 27.87 32.95 5.32
N VAL A 114 29.02 32.49 4.82
CA VAL A 114 29.23 31.07 4.50
C VAL A 114 29.01 30.21 5.75
N PHE A 115 29.58 30.64 6.89
CA PHE A 115 29.37 29.98 8.16
C PHE A 115 27.88 29.92 8.55
N LEU A 116 27.16 31.04 8.47
CA LEU A 116 25.73 31.12 8.78
C LEU A 116 24.89 30.20 7.88
N VAL A 117 25.16 30.18 6.57
CA VAL A 117 24.43 29.33 5.62
C VAL A 117 24.68 27.84 5.92
N ILE A 118 25.93 27.45 6.21
CA ILE A 118 26.26 26.08 6.58
C ILE A 118 25.59 25.70 7.91
N SER A 119 25.67 26.56 8.92
CA SER A 119 25.04 26.33 10.23
C SER A 119 23.51 26.21 10.12
N PHE A 120 22.88 27.08 9.32
CA PHE A 120 21.44 27.02 9.06
C PHE A 120 21.05 25.71 8.37
N THR A 121 21.75 25.34 7.29
CA THR A 121 21.51 24.09 6.57
C THR A 121 21.71 22.87 7.46
N GLY A 122 22.76 22.86 8.28
CA GLY A 122 23.01 21.83 9.27
C GLY A 122 21.90 21.73 10.32
N GLY A 123 21.39 22.87 10.80
CA GLY A 123 20.24 22.91 11.72
C GLY A 123 18.98 22.28 11.13
N PHE A 124 18.63 22.61 9.88
CA PHE A 124 17.50 21.99 9.19
C PHE A 124 17.69 20.49 8.97
N ALA A 125 18.92 20.04 8.70
CA ALA A 125 19.21 18.61 8.60
C ALA A 125 18.98 17.89 9.94
N VAL A 126 19.40 18.48 11.06
CA VAL A 126 19.16 17.91 12.41
C VAL A 126 17.66 17.88 12.74
N VAL A 127 16.92 18.95 12.44
CA VAL A 127 15.45 18.96 12.62
C VAL A 127 14.79 17.90 11.75
N GLY A 128 15.23 17.74 10.49
CA GLY A 128 14.77 16.69 9.60
C GLY A 128 15.02 15.30 10.17
N ILE A 129 16.23 15.02 10.67
CA ILE A 129 16.57 13.74 11.31
C ILE A 129 15.74 13.52 12.57
N ALA A 130 15.60 14.54 13.42
CA ALA A 130 14.81 14.44 14.65
C ALA A 130 13.33 14.19 14.35
N HIS A 131 12.76 14.88 13.35
CA HIS A 131 11.39 14.68 12.91
C HIS A 131 11.19 13.28 12.32
N GLN A 132 12.10 12.83 11.44
CA GLN A 132 12.04 11.49 10.86
C GLN A 132 12.25 10.40 11.91
N GLY A 133 13.15 10.61 12.87
CA GLY A 133 13.38 9.71 13.99
C GLY A 133 12.18 9.67 14.94
N LEU A 134 11.63 10.83 15.30
CA LEU A 134 10.43 10.91 16.13
C LEU A 134 9.25 10.25 15.43
N TRP A 135 9.05 10.50 14.13
CA TRP A 135 8.05 9.78 13.33
C TRP A 135 8.29 8.27 13.35
N LEU A 136 9.55 7.82 13.25
CA LEU A 136 9.88 6.39 13.33
C LEU A 136 9.56 5.76 14.70
N PHE A 137 9.72 6.53 15.79
CA PHE A 137 9.46 6.06 17.16
C PHE A 137 8.00 6.21 17.61
N THR A 138 7.29 7.22 17.08
CA THR A 138 5.92 7.56 17.46
C THR A 138 4.90 7.11 16.43
N ALA A 139 5.33 6.71 15.22
CA ALA A 139 4.47 6.04 14.28
C ALA A 139 3.87 4.80 14.96
N PRO A 140 2.54 4.62 14.90
CA PRO A 140 1.90 3.41 15.41
C PRO A 140 2.44 2.13 14.77
N GLU A 141 3.18 2.24 13.67
CA GLU A 141 4.00 1.20 13.07
C GLU A 141 5.45 1.25 13.58
N GLY A 142 5.67 0.85 14.83
CA GLY A 142 7.01 0.72 15.38
C GLY A 142 7.90 -0.19 14.53
N VAL A 143 9.15 0.21 14.34
CA VAL A 143 10.22 -0.56 13.64
C VAL A 143 10.49 -1.94 14.29
N ILE A 144 9.93 -2.19 15.47
CA ILE A 144 9.95 -3.49 16.17
C ILE A 144 8.52 -3.94 16.53
N GLY A 145 7.55 -3.68 15.64
CA GLY A 145 6.23 -4.30 15.70
C GLY A 145 6.27 -5.70 15.11
N LYS A 146 5.91 -6.72 15.90
CA LYS A 146 5.71 -8.13 15.49
C LYS A 146 5.20 -8.28 14.04
N SER A 147 6.11 -8.59 13.11
CA SER A 147 5.95 -9.20 11.78
C SER A 147 4.53 -9.32 11.16
N SER A 148 3.80 -8.20 11.01
CA SER A 148 2.49 -8.21 10.33
C SER A 148 2.43 -7.33 9.06
N GLY A 149 3.41 -6.43 8.88
CA GLY A 149 3.41 -5.45 7.77
C GLY A 149 3.57 -6.00 6.35
N PRO A 150 4.39 -7.05 6.09
CA PRO A 150 4.49 -7.63 4.74
C PRO A 150 3.34 -8.57 4.35
N ARG A 151 2.64 -9.15 5.34
CA ARG A 151 1.61 -10.17 5.08
C ARG A 151 0.27 -9.58 4.68
N GLU A 152 -0.17 -8.48 5.31
CA GLU A 152 -1.48 -7.89 4.99
C GLU A 152 -1.56 -7.38 3.55
N ALA A 153 -0.51 -6.69 3.07
CA ALA A 153 -0.45 -6.26 1.67
C ALA A 153 -0.49 -7.46 0.70
N SER A 154 0.21 -8.54 1.03
CA SER A 154 0.18 -9.79 0.27
C SER A 154 -1.20 -10.45 0.29
N PHE A 155 -1.86 -10.50 1.45
CA PHE A 155 -3.22 -11.03 1.59
C PHE A 155 -4.24 -10.21 0.82
N ARG A 156 -4.12 -8.88 0.82
CA ARG A 156 -4.98 -8.00 0.03
C ARG A 156 -4.80 -8.23 -1.47
N ILE A 157 -3.56 -8.40 -1.95
CA ILE A 157 -3.28 -8.75 -3.35
C ILE A 157 -3.85 -10.13 -3.69
N SER A 158 -3.68 -11.11 -2.80
CA SER A 158 -4.23 -12.46 -2.98
C SER A 158 -5.76 -12.43 -3.06
N SER A 159 -6.41 -11.66 -2.19
CA SER A 159 -7.86 -11.45 -2.20
C SER A 159 -8.34 -10.78 -3.49
N LEU A 160 -7.64 -9.74 -3.94
CA LEU A 160 -7.93 -9.08 -5.23
C LEU A 160 -7.80 -10.05 -6.41
N ASN A 161 -6.81 -10.93 -6.40
CA ASN A 161 -6.66 -11.96 -7.44
C ASN A 161 -7.78 -13.00 -7.38
N ARG A 162 -8.30 -13.34 -6.19
CA ARG A 162 -9.48 -14.21 -6.05
C ARG A 162 -10.73 -13.56 -6.64
N LEU A 163 -10.95 -12.27 -6.38
CA LEU A 163 -12.00 -11.49 -7.03
C LEU A 163 -11.85 -11.52 -8.56
N ARG A 164 -10.65 -11.30 -9.09
CA ARG A 164 -10.41 -11.37 -10.54
C ARG A 164 -10.72 -12.75 -11.12
N ASN A 165 -10.35 -13.83 -10.42
CA ASN A 165 -10.69 -15.18 -10.85
C ASN A 165 -12.21 -15.42 -10.82
N ILE A 166 -12.91 -14.91 -9.80
CA ILE A 166 -14.38 -14.92 -9.74
C ILE A 166 -14.97 -14.16 -10.93
N GLY A 167 -14.46 -12.96 -11.25
CA GLY A 167 -14.91 -12.19 -12.41
C GLY A 167 -14.72 -12.94 -13.72
N LEU A 168 -13.56 -13.55 -13.93
CA LEU A 168 -13.29 -14.39 -15.10
C LEU A 168 -14.26 -15.57 -15.18
N ALA A 169 -14.56 -16.20 -14.04
CA ALA A 169 -15.52 -17.31 -13.98
C ALA A 169 -16.96 -16.87 -14.29
N VAL A 170 -17.36 -15.67 -13.85
CA VAL A 170 -18.64 -15.03 -14.19
C VAL A 170 -18.72 -14.73 -15.69
N VAL A 171 -17.64 -14.19 -16.28
CA VAL A 171 -17.56 -13.92 -17.73
C VAL A 171 -17.66 -15.21 -18.54
N ASN A 172 -16.91 -16.25 -18.15
CA ASN A 172 -16.95 -17.54 -18.83
C ASN A 172 -18.30 -18.25 -18.70
N TYR A 173 -19.01 -18.06 -17.59
CA TYR A 173 -20.39 -18.52 -17.45
C TYR A 173 -21.33 -17.76 -18.39
N SER A 174 -21.15 -16.44 -18.50
CA SER A 174 -22.05 -15.56 -19.27
C SER A 174 -21.69 -15.45 -20.76
N SER A 175 -20.69 -16.20 -21.23
CA SER A 175 -20.26 -16.20 -22.65
C SER A 175 -21.02 -17.20 -23.53
N GLY A 176 -21.93 -17.99 -22.95
CA GLY A 176 -22.91 -18.75 -23.72
C GLY A 176 -23.91 -17.79 -24.38
N ASP A 177 -24.22 -18.01 -25.67
CA ASP A 177 -25.01 -17.10 -26.52
C ASP A 177 -26.39 -16.69 -25.96
N GLU A 178 -26.92 -17.39 -24.94
CA GLU A 178 -28.23 -17.11 -24.31
C GLU A 178 -28.19 -16.98 -22.78
N ASP A 179 -27.02 -17.09 -22.13
CA ASP A 179 -26.95 -17.18 -20.67
C ASP A 179 -26.85 -15.79 -20.00
N PRO A 180 -27.83 -15.40 -19.16
CA PRO A 180 -27.75 -14.17 -18.38
C PRO A 180 -26.63 -14.26 -17.34
N LEU A 181 -26.28 -13.12 -16.72
CA LEU A 181 -25.36 -13.09 -15.59
C LEU A 181 -25.78 -14.08 -14.48
N PRO A 182 -24.82 -14.71 -13.75
CA PRO A 182 -25.14 -15.71 -12.73
C PRO A 182 -25.84 -15.07 -11.53
N THR A 183 -26.97 -15.63 -11.10
CA THR A 183 -27.78 -15.09 -9.99
C THR A 183 -28.12 -16.17 -8.96
N GLY A 184 -28.83 -15.86 -7.88
CA GLY A 184 -29.39 -16.88 -7.00
C GLY A 184 -30.52 -17.65 -7.68
N ILE A 185 -30.45 -18.99 -7.69
CA ILE A 185 -31.47 -19.86 -8.29
C ILE A 185 -32.53 -20.22 -7.26
N TYR A 186 -33.79 -20.01 -7.64
CA TYR A 186 -34.98 -20.38 -6.88
C TYR A 186 -35.91 -21.20 -7.77
N ASN A 187 -36.65 -22.14 -7.20
CA ASN A 187 -37.67 -22.88 -7.95
C ASN A 187 -38.94 -22.02 -8.13
N SER A 188 -39.94 -22.57 -8.84
CA SER A 188 -41.22 -21.89 -9.10
C SER A 188 -42.04 -21.55 -7.84
N THR A 189 -41.76 -22.20 -6.70
CA THR A 189 -42.40 -21.91 -5.40
C THR A 189 -41.61 -20.90 -4.57
N GLY A 190 -40.48 -20.39 -5.09
CA GLY A 190 -39.59 -19.46 -4.39
C GLY A 190 -38.64 -20.14 -3.40
N GLN A 191 -38.52 -21.46 -3.42
CA GLN A 191 -37.57 -22.19 -2.58
C GLN A 191 -36.14 -21.94 -3.07
N PRO A 192 -35.20 -21.60 -2.18
CA PRO A 192 -33.80 -21.40 -2.53
C PRO A 192 -33.16 -22.72 -2.97
N LEU A 193 -32.58 -22.74 -4.17
CA LEU A 193 -31.87 -23.91 -4.70
C LEU A 193 -30.36 -23.74 -4.57
N HIS A 194 -29.75 -22.83 -5.33
CA HIS A 194 -28.29 -22.73 -5.46
C HIS A 194 -27.81 -21.29 -5.66
N SER A 195 -26.61 -21.00 -5.18
CA SER A 195 -25.97 -19.68 -5.36
C SER A 195 -25.39 -19.46 -6.76
N TRP A 196 -25.09 -18.20 -7.08
CA TRP A 196 -24.23 -17.83 -8.21
C TRP A 196 -22.86 -18.51 -8.13
N GLN A 197 -22.37 -18.75 -6.90
CA GLN A 197 -21.10 -19.46 -6.69
C GLN A 197 -21.15 -20.91 -7.15
N THR A 198 -22.30 -21.59 -7.01
CA THR A 198 -22.49 -22.95 -7.52
C THR A 198 -22.42 -22.98 -9.04
N GLN A 199 -23.00 -22.00 -9.73
CA GLN A 199 -22.99 -21.91 -11.19
C GLN A 199 -21.59 -21.73 -11.77
N ILE A 200 -20.74 -20.95 -11.11
CA ILE A 200 -19.39 -20.66 -11.61
C ILE A 200 -18.33 -21.72 -11.22
N LEU A 201 -18.68 -22.73 -10.41
CA LEU A 201 -17.74 -23.78 -9.98
C LEU A 201 -16.95 -24.44 -11.13
N PRO A 202 -17.56 -24.78 -12.28
CA PRO A 202 -16.82 -25.38 -13.40
C PRO A 202 -15.67 -24.51 -13.92
N PHE A 203 -15.80 -23.19 -13.79
CA PHE A 203 -14.80 -22.20 -14.24
C PHE A 203 -13.80 -21.81 -13.14
N MET A 204 -13.94 -22.41 -11.95
CA MET A 204 -13.07 -22.21 -10.77
C MET A 204 -12.25 -23.47 -10.46
N ASP A 205 -12.01 -24.32 -11.45
CA ASP A 205 -11.34 -25.63 -11.32
C ASP A 205 -12.07 -26.59 -10.35
N GLN A 206 -13.39 -26.43 -10.16
CA GLN A 206 -14.22 -27.26 -9.27
C GLN A 206 -15.21 -28.16 -10.02
N VAL A 207 -14.89 -28.57 -11.25
CA VAL A 207 -15.75 -29.41 -12.11
C VAL A 207 -16.16 -30.73 -11.42
N GLU A 208 -15.23 -31.39 -10.73
CA GLU A 208 -15.49 -32.67 -10.04
C GLU A 208 -16.37 -32.53 -8.79
N LEU A 209 -16.37 -31.35 -8.16
CA LEU A 209 -17.31 -31.05 -7.08
C LEU A 209 -18.68 -30.74 -7.68
N TYR A 210 -18.74 -29.93 -8.74
CA TYR A 210 -19.98 -29.54 -9.41
C TYR A 210 -20.78 -30.75 -9.89
N LYS A 211 -20.14 -31.75 -10.51
CA LYS A 211 -20.78 -33.00 -10.96
C LYS A 211 -21.47 -33.81 -9.85
N LYS A 212 -21.10 -33.60 -8.58
CA LYS A 212 -21.68 -34.31 -7.43
C LYS A 212 -22.92 -33.61 -6.88
N ILE A 213 -23.15 -32.35 -7.25
CA ILE A 213 -24.26 -31.54 -6.76
C ILE A 213 -25.51 -31.87 -7.57
N ASP A 214 -26.60 -32.18 -6.88
CA ASP A 214 -27.92 -32.28 -7.51
C ASP A 214 -28.54 -30.89 -7.63
N LEU A 215 -28.58 -30.35 -8.85
CA LEU A 215 -29.07 -29.00 -9.12
C LEU A 215 -30.59 -28.86 -8.92
N ALA A 216 -31.34 -29.97 -8.91
CA ALA A 216 -32.79 -29.95 -8.71
C ALA A 216 -33.18 -29.83 -7.23
N GLU A 217 -32.26 -30.17 -6.32
CA GLU A 217 -32.47 -30.14 -4.87
C GLU A 217 -31.82 -28.91 -4.24
N PRO A 218 -32.33 -28.38 -3.11
CA PRO A 218 -31.68 -27.30 -2.37
C PRO A 218 -30.24 -27.64 -1.98
N TRP A 219 -29.37 -26.63 -1.95
CA TRP A 219 -27.96 -26.76 -1.56
C TRP A 219 -27.77 -27.37 -0.15
N ASN A 220 -28.72 -27.14 0.75
CA ASN A 220 -28.71 -27.62 2.13
C ASN A 220 -29.58 -28.87 2.38
N SER A 221 -30.05 -29.53 1.31
CA SER A 221 -30.75 -30.82 1.41
C SER A 221 -29.84 -31.91 1.97
N GLU A 222 -30.40 -33.00 2.50
CA GLU A 222 -29.59 -34.12 3.04
C GLU A 222 -28.58 -34.66 2.02
N LYS A 223 -28.98 -34.70 0.74
CA LYS A 223 -28.14 -35.16 -0.38
C LYS A 223 -27.01 -34.18 -0.72
N ASN A 224 -27.30 -32.88 -0.78
CA ASN A 224 -26.33 -31.87 -1.20
C ASN A 224 -25.45 -31.36 -0.06
N ALA A 225 -25.96 -31.35 1.18
CA ALA A 225 -25.31 -30.73 2.33
C ALA A 225 -23.84 -31.15 2.51
N PRO A 226 -23.44 -32.43 2.38
CA PRO A 226 -22.02 -32.82 2.49
C PRO A 226 -21.09 -32.09 1.52
N HIS A 227 -21.56 -31.78 0.30
CA HIS A 227 -20.78 -31.08 -0.72
C HIS A 227 -20.59 -29.60 -0.38
N PHE A 228 -21.58 -28.95 0.22
CA PHE A 228 -21.53 -27.56 0.64
C PHE A 228 -20.80 -27.32 1.97
N LYS A 229 -20.42 -28.40 2.68
CA LYS A 229 -19.52 -28.34 3.85
C LYS A 229 -18.04 -28.30 3.45
N ILE A 230 -17.71 -28.46 2.17
CA ILE A 230 -16.34 -28.36 1.68
C ILE A 230 -15.92 -26.88 1.67
N HIS A 231 -14.74 -26.62 2.23
CA HIS A 231 -14.09 -25.33 2.12
C HIS A 231 -13.49 -25.16 0.73
N ILE A 232 -13.83 -24.06 0.05
CA ILE A 232 -13.28 -23.71 -1.26
C ILE A 232 -12.37 -22.49 -1.05
N PRO A 233 -11.03 -22.66 -1.15
CA PRO A 233 -10.11 -21.55 -0.97
C PRO A 233 -10.43 -20.37 -1.88
N GLY A 234 -10.88 -20.59 -3.12
CA GLY A 234 -11.25 -19.52 -4.05
C GLY A 234 -12.32 -18.54 -3.52
N PHE A 235 -13.13 -18.95 -2.54
CA PHE A 235 -14.23 -18.16 -2.00
C PHE A 235 -13.97 -17.52 -0.64
N THR A 236 -12.82 -17.78 -0.01
CA THR A 236 -12.47 -17.17 1.28
C THR A 236 -11.36 -16.14 1.15
N ILE A 237 -11.16 -15.32 2.18
CA ILE A 237 -9.98 -14.47 2.33
C ILE A 237 -9.03 -15.16 3.30
N TYR A 238 -7.75 -15.26 2.94
CA TYR A 238 -6.73 -15.64 3.92
C TYR A 238 -6.51 -14.47 4.89
N SER A 239 -7.18 -14.52 6.02
CA SER A 239 -6.93 -13.64 7.15
C SER A 239 -6.63 -14.48 8.39
N ARG A 240 -5.92 -13.89 9.37
CA ARG A 240 -5.53 -14.60 10.60
C ARG A 240 -6.73 -15.17 11.36
N ASP A 241 -7.89 -14.53 11.23
CA ASP A 241 -9.13 -14.84 11.94
C ASP A 241 -10.24 -15.30 10.96
N GLY A 242 -9.84 -15.76 9.76
CA GLY A 242 -10.77 -16.16 8.70
C GLY A 242 -11.58 -17.40 9.09
N LEU A 243 -12.90 -17.29 9.01
CA LEU A 243 -13.79 -18.44 9.14
C LEU A 243 -13.78 -19.22 7.82
N GLU A 244 -13.52 -20.53 7.90
CA GLU A 244 -13.64 -21.43 6.73
C GLU A 244 -15.05 -22.03 6.65
N LEU A 245 -15.66 -22.28 7.81
CA LEU A 245 -17.00 -22.84 7.96
C LEU A 245 -17.86 -21.96 8.87
N ASN A 246 -19.18 -21.95 8.64
CA ASN A 246 -20.14 -21.31 9.53
C ASN A 246 -20.49 -22.20 10.74
N SER A 247 -21.34 -21.73 11.64
CA SER A 247 -21.78 -22.47 12.84
C SER A 247 -22.51 -23.78 12.53
N GLN A 248 -23.06 -23.93 11.32
CA GLN A 248 -23.73 -25.14 10.84
C GLN A 248 -22.76 -26.09 10.10
N GLY A 249 -21.48 -25.71 9.98
CA GLY A 249 -20.43 -26.49 9.33
C GLY A 249 -20.36 -26.33 7.81
N TYR A 250 -21.11 -25.41 7.21
CA TYR A 250 -21.06 -25.14 5.77
C TYR A 250 -19.89 -24.22 5.42
N GLY A 251 -19.25 -24.43 4.27
CA GLY A 251 -18.20 -23.57 3.75
C GLY A 251 -18.71 -22.16 3.51
N VAL A 252 -18.00 -21.15 4.01
CA VAL A 252 -18.43 -19.74 3.87
C VAL A 252 -17.82 -19.07 2.64
N SER A 253 -18.39 -17.94 2.26
CA SER A 253 -17.75 -17.02 1.32
C SER A 253 -17.47 -15.65 1.93
N ASN A 254 -16.30 -15.10 1.57
CA ASN A 254 -15.89 -13.73 1.82
C ASN A 254 -16.09 -12.81 0.61
N TYR A 255 -16.79 -13.26 -0.44
CA TYR A 255 -17.08 -12.45 -1.61
C TYR A 255 -18.58 -12.50 -1.92
N SER A 256 -19.12 -11.37 -2.35
CA SER A 256 -20.53 -11.23 -2.73
C SER A 256 -20.66 -10.47 -4.04
N LEU A 257 -21.74 -10.69 -4.78
CA LEU A 257 -22.06 -9.91 -5.98
C LEU A 257 -22.93 -8.70 -5.62
N ASN A 258 -22.86 -7.69 -6.48
CA ASN A 258 -23.69 -6.49 -6.40
C ASN A 258 -25.17 -6.85 -6.63
N SER A 259 -26.02 -6.66 -5.62
CA SER A 259 -27.44 -6.98 -5.68
C SER A 259 -28.22 -6.15 -6.70
N ARG A 260 -27.74 -4.95 -7.07
CA ARG A 260 -28.39 -4.10 -8.08
C ARG A 260 -28.21 -4.62 -9.51
N VAL A 261 -27.23 -5.48 -9.74
CA VAL A 261 -26.92 -6.08 -11.05
C VAL A 261 -27.31 -7.56 -11.10
N PHE A 262 -27.02 -8.33 -10.04
CA PHE A 262 -27.12 -9.79 -10.02
C PHE A 262 -28.33 -10.33 -9.24
N TYR A 263 -29.42 -9.54 -9.13
CA TYR A 263 -30.65 -10.00 -8.46
C TYR A 263 -31.29 -11.18 -9.21
N PRO A 264 -32.02 -12.11 -8.55
CA PRO A 264 -32.55 -13.35 -9.16
C PRO A 264 -33.44 -13.21 -10.39
N ALA A 265 -33.99 -12.02 -10.66
CA ALA A 265 -34.81 -11.73 -11.85
C ALA A 265 -34.07 -10.87 -12.89
N SER A 266 -32.77 -10.64 -12.69
CA SER A 266 -31.93 -9.86 -13.58
C SER A 266 -31.84 -10.53 -14.95
N ARG A 267 -31.93 -9.70 -15.98
CA ARG A 267 -31.76 -10.10 -17.38
C ARG A 267 -30.65 -9.30 -18.06
N TRP A 268 -29.77 -8.71 -17.26
CA TRP A 268 -28.61 -8.01 -17.79
C TRP A 268 -27.70 -9.02 -18.49
N ASN A 269 -27.29 -8.65 -19.71
CA ASN A 269 -26.18 -9.29 -20.38
C ASN A 269 -24.92 -8.48 -20.09
N TYR A 270 -23.78 -9.16 -20.07
CA TYR A 270 -22.50 -8.55 -19.74
C TYR A 270 -22.16 -7.34 -20.63
N ASP A 271 -22.48 -7.43 -21.93
CA ASP A 271 -22.23 -6.36 -22.92
C ASP A 271 -23.32 -5.27 -22.95
N GLN A 272 -24.35 -5.37 -22.12
CA GLN A 272 -25.53 -4.51 -22.14
C GLN A 272 -25.76 -3.81 -20.79
N ILE A 273 -24.69 -3.29 -20.19
CA ILE A 273 -24.76 -2.46 -18.97
C ILE A 273 -24.75 -0.97 -19.37
N PRO A 274 -25.87 -0.23 -19.22
CA PRO A 274 -26.00 1.17 -19.67
C PRO A 274 -24.97 2.15 -19.11
N ASP A 275 -24.70 2.13 -17.80
CA ASP A 275 -23.70 3.00 -17.15
C ASP A 275 -22.25 2.61 -17.49
N GLY A 276 -22.08 1.50 -18.22
CA GLY A 276 -20.79 0.98 -18.67
C GLY A 276 -20.13 0.04 -17.66
N ILE A 277 -19.46 -0.98 -18.22
CA ILE A 277 -18.82 -2.03 -17.43
C ILE A 277 -17.64 -1.56 -16.57
N ALA A 278 -16.97 -0.47 -16.95
CA ALA A 278 -15.83 0.07 -16.19
C ALA A 278 -16.25 0.86 -14.94
N SER A 279 -17.50 1.34 -14.90
CA SER A 279 -18.05 2.16 -13.82
C SER A 279 -19.08 1.40 -12.97
N THR A 280 -19.33 0.13 -13.25
CA THR A 280 -20.29 -0.69 -12.50
C THR A 280 -19.55 -1.71 -11.64
N ILE A 281 -19.80 -1.72 -10.33
CA ILE A 281 -19.26 -2.73 -9.41
C ILE A 281 -19.94 -4.08 -9.69
N MET A 282 -19.12 -5.10 -9.93
CA MET A 282 -19.54 -6.49 -10.06
C MET A 282 -19.64 -7.18 -8.70
N ALA A 283 -18.53 -7.15 -7.95
CA ALA A 283 -18.34 -7.97 -6.76
C ALA A 283 -17.43 -7.28 -5.75
N GLY A 284 -17.39 -7.78 -4.53
CA GLY A 284 -16.51 -7.24 -3.50
C GLY A 284 -16.35 -8.14 -2.29
N GLU A 285 -15.45 -7.73 -1.42
CA GLU A 285 -15.18 -8.43 -0.16
C GLU A 285 -16.28 -8.22 0.88
N ILE A 286 -16.53 -9.25 1.69
CA ILE A 286 -17.40 -9.19 2.87
C ILE A 286 -16.70 -9.81 4.08
N VAL A 287 -16.92 -9.20 5.24
CA VAL A 287 -16.34 -9.61 6.54
C VAL A 287 -17.39 -9.95 7.59
N SER A 288 -18.66 -9.65 7.33
CA SER A 288 -19.75 -9.79 8.29
C SER A 288 -20.90 -10.59 7.68
N ARG A 289 -21.59 -11.39 8.50
CA ARG A 289 -22.68 -12.28 8.08
C ARG A 289 -22.28 -13.13 6.86
N LEU A 290 -21.14 -13.81 6.95
CA LEU A 290 -20.60 -14.61 5.86
C LEU A 290 -21.60 -15.74 5.49
N PRO A 291 -22.16 -15.74 4.28
CA PRO A 291 -23.10 -16.77 3.85
C PRO A 291 -22.35 -18.07 3.57
N ALA A 292 -23.07 -19.19 3.62
CA ALA A 292 -22.57 -20.41 3.01
C ALA A 292 -22.44 -20.17 1.49
N TRP A 293 -21.41 -20.71 0.84
CA TRP A 293 -21.21 -20.46 -0.59
C TRP A 293 -22.33 -21.05 -1.46
N GLY A 294 -23.15 -21.98 -0.93
CA GLY A 294 -24.35 -22.48 -1.60
C GLY A 294 -25.59 -21.61 -1.47
N ASP A 295 -25.58 -20.60 -0.60
CA ASP A 295 -26.74 -19.78 -0.31
C ASP A 295 -27.07 -18.82 -1.48
N PRO A 296 -28.25 -18.93 -2.11
CA PRO A 296 -28.65 -18.04 -3.20
C PRO A 296 -28.83 -16.58 -2.79
N ALA A 297 -28.94 -16.30 -1.49
CA ALA A 297 -29.05 -14.95 -0.98
C ALA A 297 -27.69 -14.21 -0.87
N ASN A 298 -26.59 -14.78 -1.37
CA ASN A 298 -25.26 -14.15 -1.33
C ASN A 298 -25.14 -12.97 -2.33
N LEU A 299 -25.88 -11.89 -2.07
CA LEU A 299 -25.85 -10.63 -2.78
C LEU A 299 -25.82 -9.48 -1.76
N ARG A 300 -25.16 -8.37 -2.10
CA ARG A 300 -25.00 -7.20 -1.22
C ARG A 300 -25.20 -5.92 -2.02
N ASP A 301 -25.84 -4.92 -1.41
CA ASP A 301 -25.96 -3.59 -2.02
C ASP A 301 -24.70 -2.77 -1.68
N PRO A 302 -23.85 -2.39 -2.66
CA PRO A 302 -22.68 -1.58 -2.39
C PRO A 302 -23.00 -0.17 -1.87
N ALA A 303 -24.19 0.37 -2.17
CA ALA A 303 -24.61 1.68 -1.66
C ALA A 303 -24.80 1.73 -0.14
N LEU A 304 -24.83 0.59 0.55
CA LEU A 304 -24.83 0.52 2.02
C LEU A 304 -23.49 0.96 2.64
N GLY A 305 -22.47 1.24 1.83
CA GLY A 305 -21.16 1.68 2.27
C GLY A 305 -20.19 0.53 2.53
N ILE A 306 -18.90 0.85 2.47
CA ILE A 306 -17.81 -0.09 2.80
C ILE A 306 -17.56 -0.05 4.31
N ASN A 307 -17.57 -1.21 4.98
CA ASN A 307 -17.46 -1.35 6.45
C ASN A 307 -18.53 -0.62 7.29
N ARG A 308 -19.57 -0.07 6.67
CA ARG A 308 -20.62 0.69 7.38
C ARG A 308 -21.81 -0.16 7.83
N HIS A 309 -22.09 -1.26 7.14
CA HIS A 309 -23.27 -2.08 7.39
C HIS A 309 -22.97 -3.60 7.46
N PRO A 310 -23.60 -4.38 8.36
CA PRO A 310 -23.40 -5.83 8.45
C PRO A 310 -23.86 -6.63 7.22
N GLN A 311 -24.72 -6.04 6.37
CA GLN A 311 -25.10 -6.55 5.05
C GLN A 311 -24.49 -5.74 3.90
N GLY A 312 -23.48 -4.91 4.17
CA GLY A 312 -22.71 -4.22 3.15
C GLY A 312 -21.45 -4.98 2.77
N PHE A 313 -20.63 -4.36 1.93
CA PHE A 313 -19.27 -4.80 1.63
C PHE A 313 -18.29 -4.32 2.71
N GLY A 314 -17.15 -4.99 2.82
CA GLY A 314 -16.13 -4.67 3.79
C GLY A 314 -14.94 -5.61 3.74
N GLY A 315 -13.76 -5.11 4.08
CA GLY A 315 -12.50 -5.85 4.07
C GLY A 315 -11.87 -5.94 5.46
N PRO A 316 -11.15 -7.04 5.78
CA PRO A 316 -10.57 -7.26 7.11
C PRO A 316 -9.24 -6.50 7.31
N TRP A 317 -9.04 -5.40 6.59
CA TRP A 317 -7.77 -4.71 6.43
C TRP A 317 -7.59 -3.62 7.49
N LYS A 318 -6.69 -3.83 8.45
CA LYS A 318 -6.51 -2.95 9.62
C LYS A 318 -5.68 -1.70 9.30
N ARG A 319 -4.85 -1.72 8.26
CA ARG A 319 -3.97 -0.60 7.89
C ARG A 319 -4.60 0.39 6.92
N ARG A 320 -5.57 -0.08 6.14
CA ARG A 320 -6.34 0.71 5.18
C ARG A 320 -7.76 0.23 5.28
N GLU A 321 -8.58 1.01 5.96
CA GLU A 321 -9.99 0.69 6.14
C GLU A 321 -10.71 0.85 4.80
N GLY A 322 -11.34 -0.23 4.34
CA GLY A 322 -11.91 -0.35 3.01
C GLY A 322 -12.05 -1.80 2.57
N ALA A 323 -12.31 -2.01 1.28
CA ALA A 323 -12.48 -3.32 0.67
C ALA A 323 -11.93 -3.34 -0.76
N ASN A 324 -11.43 -4.50 -1.19
CA ASN A 324 -11.25 -4.72 -2.63
C ASN A 324 -12.63 -4.94 -3.26
N MET A 325 -12.83 -4.24 -4.37
CA MET A 325 -14.02 -4.32 -5.22
C MET A 325 -13.57 -4.66 -6.64
N LEU A 326 -14.41 -5.40 -7.33
CA LEU A 326 -14.23 -5.78 -8.73
C LEU A 326 -15.31 -5.09 -9.56
N PHE A 327 -14.90 -4.53 -10.68
CA PHE A 327 -15.78 -3.89 -11.64
C PHE A 327 -16.18 -4.86 -12.74
N MET A 328 -17.27 -4.54 -13.43
CA MET A 328 -17.78 -5.38 -14.52
C MET A 328 -16.70 -5.57 -15.60
N ASP A 329 -15.84 -4.59 -15.88
CA ASP A 329 -14.70 -4.70 -16.82
C ASP A 329 -13.53 -5.61 -16.37
N GLY A 330 -13.62 -6.22 -15.18
CA GLY A 330 -12.58 -7.05 -14.59
C GLY A 330 -11.47 -6.27 -13.89
N SER A 331 -11.51 -4.94 -13.91
CA SER A 331 -10.60 -4.11 -13.12
C SER A 331 -10.94 -4.26 -11.64
N GLY A 332 -9.89 -4.38 -10.83
CA GLY A 332 -10.01 -4.56 -9.39
C GLY A 332 -9.42 -3.34 -8.69
N ARG A 333 -10.21 -2.71 -7.81
CA ARG A 333 -9.81 -1.48 -7.10
C ARG A 333 -10.04 -1.63 -5.61
N PHE A 334 -9.23 -0.93 -4.83
CA PHE A 334 -9.44 -0.82 -3.39
C PHE A 334 -10.27 0.42 -3.10
N ILE A 335 -11.47 0.26 -2.55
CA ILE A 335 -12.37 1.36 -2.20
C ILE A 335 -12.25 1.64 -0.69
N ASN A 336 -11.98 2.89 -0.33
CA ASN A 336 -11.89 3.34 1.05
C ASN A 336 -13.29 3.46 1.70
N GLU A 337 -13.41 3.21 3.00
CA GLU A 337 -14.68 3.34 3.73
C GLU A 337 -15.21 4.77 3.90
N ASN A 338 -14.40 5.77 3.53
CA ASN A 338 -14.75 7.19 3.49
C ASN A 338 -15.03 7.68 2.07
N ILE A 339 -15.22 6.78 1.09
CA ILE A 339 -15.72 7.15 -0.23
C ILE A 339 -17.02 7.95 -0.09
N ASP A 340 -17.20 8.94 -0.97
CA ASP A 340 -18.44 9.69 -1.03
C ASP A 340 -19.63 8.74 -1.31
N PRO A 341 -20.70 8.77 -0.50
CA PRO A 341 -21.83 7.86 -0.68
C PRO A 341 -22.51 7.98 -2.04
N GLY A 342 -22.57 9.19 -2.62
CA GLY A 342 -23.17 9.40 -3.94
C GLY A 342 -22.31 8.79 -5.06
N VAL A 343 -20.98 8.89 -4.94
CA VAL A 343 -20.06 8.19 -5.85
C VAL A 343 -20.23 6.68 -5.73
N LEU A 344 -20.26 6.13 -4.51
CA LEU A 344 -20.42 4.69 -4.32
C LEU A 344 -21.78 4.18 -4.83
N GLU A 345 -22.84 4.96 -4.64
CA GLU A 345 -24.16 4.66 -5.18
C GLU A 345 -24.17 4.64 -6.71
N ALA A 346 -23.59 5.64 -7.36
CA ALA A 346 -23.46 5.68 -8.83
C ALA A 346 -22.64 4.48 -9.36
N LEU A 347 -21.62 4.05 -8.64
CA LEU A 347 -20.85 2.85 -8.98
C LEU A 347 -21.61 1.53 -8.75
N SER A 348 -22.72 1.58 -8.01
CA SER A 348 -23.52 0.40 -7.68
C SER A 348 -24.63 0.13 -8.69
N THR A 349 -25.06 1.13 -9.46
CA THR A 349 -26.16 1.01 -10.41
C THR A 349 -25.67 0.61 -11.81
N PRO A 350 -26.44 -0.21 -12.54
CA PRO A 350 -26.15 -0.49 -13.95
C PRO A 350 -26.77 0.53 -14.92
N ASP A 351 -27.76 1.32 -14.50
CA ASP A 351 -28.55 2.27 -15.33
C ASP A 351 -29.06 3.47 -14.48
N GLY A 352 -28.17 4.11 -13.74
CA GLY A 352 -28.44 5.30 -12.93
C GLY A 352 -28.24 6.61 -13.69
N GLY A 353 -27.41 6.60 -14.74
CA GLY A 353 -27.14 7.77 -15.58
C GLY A 353 -26.27 8.85 -14.93
N GLU A 354 -25.64 8.56 -13.79
CA GLU A 354 -24.76 9.51 -13.10
C GLU A 354 -23.34 9.54 -13.69
N THR A 355 -22.74 10.72 -13.80
CA THR A 355 -21.33 10.86 -14.17
C THR A 355 -20.44 10.64 -12.96
N VAL A 356 -19.60 9.60 -13.00
CA VAL A 356 -18.66 9.29 -11.91
C VAL A 356 -17.30 9.96 -12.15
N GLY A 357 -16.77 10.66 -11.13
CA GLY A 357 -15.44 11.29 -11.15
C GLY A 357 -14.28 10.30 -10.87
N GLU A 358 -13.06 10.79 -10.61
CA GLU A 358 -11.97 9.92 -10.10
C GLU A 358 -12.18 9.63 -8.60
N TYR A 359 -12.02 8.36 -8.19
CA TYR A 359 -12.26 7.85 -6.83
C TYR A 359 -11.23 6.81 -6.38
#